data_AF-A0A7S0KXI0-F1
#
_entry.id   AF-A0A7S0KXI0-F1
#
_cell.length_a   1.000
_cell.length_b   1.000
_cell.length_c   1.000
_cell.angle_alpha   90.00
_cell.angle_beta   90.00
_cell.angle_gamma   90.00
#
_symmetry.space_group_name_H-M   'P 1'
#
loop_
_entity.id
_entity.type
_entity.pdbx_description
1 polymer ?
#
loop_
_entity_poly.entity_id
_entity_poly.type
_entity_poly.pdbx_seq_one_letter_code
_entity_poly.pdbx_strand_id
1 'polypeptide(L)'
;KGQLRQFIIDDKGVVVVANFGLRASTFPNMVSERALPFTKSVTRFLETDLNVECRIGATYGEAYCGVVGAVSRHEYAVLGPSVNLAARLMANPYNDGVLVDDGIRAHSGEREFRALPPITAKG
;
A
#
# COMPACT_ATOMS: atom_id res chain seq x y z
N LYS A 1 -6.50 -13.06 -2.37
CA LYS A 1 -5.35 -13.17 -1.44
C LYS A 1 -4.47 -11.93 -1.63
N GLY A 2 -3.67 -11.52 -0.65
CA GLY A 2 -2.67 -10.46 -0.84
C GLY A 2 -1.40 -11.01 -1.50
N GLN A 3 -0.62 -10.16 -2.15
CA GLN A 3 0.67 -10.52 -2.75
C GLN A 3 1.76 -9.54 -2.32
N LEU A 4 2.90 -10.08 -1.90
CA LEU A 4 4.13 -9.31 -1.70
C LEU A 4 4.81 -9.13 -3.06
N ARG A 5 4.88 -7.90 -3.56
CA ARG A 5 5.53 -7.58 -4.84
C ARG A 5 7.00 -7.28 -4.69
N GLN A 6 7.39 -6.62 -3.60
CA GLN A 6 8.78 -6.24 -3.38
C GLN A 6 9.10 -6.12 -1.90
N PHE A 7 10.30 -6.56 -1.55
CA PHE A 7 10.94 -6.36 -0.27
C PHE A 7 12.35 -5.85 -0.58
N ILE A 8 12.60 -4.57 -0.33
CA ILE A 8 13.88 -3.93 -0.66
C ILE A 8 14.40 -3.13 0.52
N ILE A 9 15.71 -2.91 0.50
CA ILE A 9 16.37 -1.93 1.36
C ILE A 9 16.78 -0.79 0.44
N ASP A 10 16.24 0.40 0.68
CA ASP A 10 16.57 1.63 -0.05
C ASP A 10 16.99 2.75 0.92
N ASP A 11 17.04 3.98 0.43
CA ASP A 11 17.36 5.19 1.19
C ASP A 11 16.33 5.53 2.29
N LYS A 12 15.14 4.91 2.26
CA LYS A 12 14.06 5.07 3.24
C LYS A 12 14.03 3.92 4.26
N GLY A 13 14.99 2.98 4.18
CA GLY A 13 15.08 1.80 5.03
C GLY A 13 14.48 0.56 4.37
N VAL A 14 13.83 -0.29 5.16
CA VAL A 14 13.18 -1.51 4.65
C VAL A 14 11.82 -1.14 4.07
N VAL A 15 11.67 -1.27 2.75
CA VAL A 15 10.43 -0.95 2.03
C VAL A 15 9.77 -2.23 1.54
N VAL A 16 8.48 -2.35 1.86
CA VAL A 16 7.62 -3.46 1.47
C VAL A 16 6.49 -2.95 0.58
N VAL A 17 6.35 -3.55 -0.60
CA VAL A 17 5.24 -3.27 -1.51
C VAL A 17 4.32 -4.48 -1.55
N ALA A 18 3.10 -4.31 -1.01
CA ALA A 18 2.07 -5.33 -1.00
C ALA A 18 0.86 -4.89 -1.84
N ASN A 19 0.27 -5.82 -2.59
CA ASN A 19 -0.86 -5.57 -3.47
C ASN A 19 -2.03 -6.49 -3.13
N PHE A 20 -3.24 -5.96 -3.31
CA PHE A 20 -4.51 -6.67 -3.16
C PHE A 20 -5.33 -6.42 -4.42
N GLY A 21 -5.90 -7.48 -5.03
CA GLY A 21 -6.77 -7.34 -6.21
C GLY A 21 -6.09 -7.61 -7.55
N LEU A 22 -4.87 -8.16 -7.56
CA LEU A 22 -4.23 -8.64 -8.79
C LEU A 22 -5.06 -9.77 -9.44
N ARG A 23 -4.92 -9.94 -10.77
CA ARG A 23 -5.68 -10.91 -11.57
C ARG A 23 -5.68 -12.30 -10.91
N ALA A 24 -6.85 -12.93 -10.87
CA ALA A 24 -7.10 -14.20 -10.17
C ALA A 24 -6.97 -14.14 -8.62
N SER A 25 -6.86 -12.95 -8.02
CA SER A 25 -6.86 -12.73 -6.57
C SER A 25 -7.85 -11.66 -6.10
N THR A 26 -8.78 -11.27 -6.97
CA THR A 26 -9.84 -10.28 -6.71
C THR A 26 -11.06 -10.94 -6.08
N PHE A 27 -11.61 -10.30 -5.04
CA PHE A 27 -12.82 -10.74 -4.33
C PHE A 27 -13.67 -9.52 -3.99
N PRO A 28 -14.98 -9.66 -3.74
CA PRO A 28 -15.77 -8.57 -3.17
C PRO A 28 -15.12 -8.04 -1.89
N ASN A 29 -15.27 -6.75 -1.63
CA ASN A 29 -14.87 -6.11 -0.37
C ASN A 29 -13.38 -6.28 0.01
N MET A 30 -12.49 -6.42 -0.99
CA MET A 30 -11.05 -6.62 -0.73
C MET A 30 -10.44 -5.59 0.23
N VAL A 31 -10.85 -4.33 0.14
CA VAL A 31 -10.31 -3.27 0.99
C VAL A 31 -10.71 -3.48 2.45
N SER A 32 -12.00 -3.63 2.74
CA SER A 32 -12.52 -3.73 4.10
C SER A 32 -12.23 -5.08 4.78
N GLU A 33 -12.22 -6.18 4.02
CA GLU A 33 -12.09 -7.56 4.54
C GLU A 33 -10.68 -8.14 4.45
N ARG A 34 -9.78 -7.57 3.62
CA ARG A 34 -8.42 -8.10 3.43
C ARG A 34 -7.34 -7.06 3.64
N ALA A 35 -7.33 -5.98 2.86
CA ALA A 35 -6.24 -5.02 2.85
C ALA A 35 -6.11 -4.29 4.20
N LEU A 36 -7.20 -3.71 4.72
CA LEU A 36 -7.17 -2.98 5.98
C LEU A 36 -6.90 -3.88 7.21
N PRO A 37 -7.52 -5.09 7.34
CA PRO A 37 -7.13 -6.04 8.38
C PRO A 37 -5.66 -6.42 8.33
N PHE A 38 -5.11 -6.67 7.13
CA PHE A 38 -3.69 -6.96 6.96
C PHE A 38 -2.82 -5.79 7.42
N THR A 39 -3.11 -4.57 6.97
CA THR A 39 -2.38 -3.35 7.38
C THR A 39 -2.34 -3.22 8.90
N LYS A 40 -3.50 -3.35 9.57
CA LYS A 40 -3.56 -3.28 11.04
C LYS A 40 -2.77 -4.39 11.72
N SER A 41 -2.85 -5.62 11.21
CA SER A 41 -2.12 -6.77 11.76
C SER A 41 -0.62 -6.59 11.64
N VAL A 42 -0.13 -6.09 10.50
CA VAL A 42 1.31 -5.86 10.28
C VAL A 42 1.80 -4.71 11.14
N THR A 43 1.11 -3.58 11.16
CA THR A 43 1.48 -2.45 12.02
C THR A 43 1.59 -2.86 13.48
N ARG A 44 0.58 -3.60 13.98
CA ARG A 44 0.59 -4.10 15.35
C ARG A 44 1.77 -5.04 15.60
N PHE A 45 1.99 -6.03 14.74
CA PHE A 45 3.07 -6.99 14.90
C PHE A 45 4.46 -6.32 14.90
N LEU A 46 4.68 -5.37 14.00
CA LEU A 46 5.94 -4.63 13.94
C LEU A 46 6.18 -3.82 15.22
N GLU A 47 5.14 -3.16 15.73
CA GLU A 47 5.22 -2.37 16.96
C GLU A 47 5.38 -3.26 18.21
N THR A 48 4.52 -4.28 18.39
CA THR A 48 4.44 -5.03 19.65
C THR A 48 5.46 -6.14 19.78
N ASP A 49 5.78 -6.83 18.68
CA ASP A 49 6.61 -8.03 18.71
C ASP A 49 8.05 -7.76 18.29
N LEU A 50 8.25 -6.77 17.40
CA LEU A 50 9.58 -6.43 16.89
C LEU A 50 10.12 -5.08 17.38
N ASN A 51 9.29 -4.25 18.04
CA ASN A 51 9.65 -2.89 18.44
C ASN A 51 10.20 -2.05 17.27
N VAL A 52 9.54 -2.17 16.11
CA VAL A 52 9.87 -1.47 14.87
C VAL A 52 8.74 -0.51 14.51
N GLU A 53 9.07 0.77 14.42
CA GLU A 53 8.15 1.77 13.87
C GLU A 53 7.93 1.53 12.38
N CYS A 54 6.69 1.68 11.91
CA CYS A 54 6.36 1.56 10.49
C CYS A 54 5.46 2.69 10.04
N ARG A 55 5.65 3.14 8.80
CA ARG A 55 4.77 4.09 8.11
C ARG A 55 4.23 3.43 6.86
N ILE A 56 2.92 3.52 6.65
CA ILE A 56 2.22 2.87 5.55
C ILE A 56 1.43 3.91 4.77
N GLY A 57 1.52 3.84 3.45
CA GLY A 57 0.61 4.50 2.53
C GLY A 57 -0.23 3.47 1.80
N ALA A 58 -1.55 3.55 1.90
CA ALA A 58 -2.47 2.64 1.22
C ALA A 58 -3.38 3.39 0.25
N THR A 59 -3.49 2.89 -0.97
CA THR A 59 -4.28 3.53 -2.03
C THR A 59 -5.14 2.52 -2.75
N TYR A 60 -6.20 2.98 -3.39
CA TYR A 60 -7.04 2.16 -4.25
C TYR A 60 -7.18 2.78 -5.64
N GLY A 61 -6.86 2.00 -6.66
CA GLY A 61 -7.02 2.44 -8.05
C GLY A 61 -6.44 1.45 -9.04
N GLU A 62 -6.63 1.77 -10.32
CA GLU A 62 -6.11 0.96 -11.42
C GLU A 62 -4.58 1.03 -11.50
N ALA A 63 -3.97 -0.06 -11.94
CA ALA A 63 -2.54 -0.18 -12.18
C ALA A 63 -2.27 -1.16 -13.32
N TYR A 64 -1.25 -0.87 -14.11
CA TYR A 64 -0.67 -1.86 -15.02
C TYR A 64 -0.03 -2.98 -14.20
N CYS A 65 -0.33 -4.23 -14.56
CA CYS A 65 0.17 -5.42 -13.88
C CYS A 65 0.71 -6.39 -14.93
N GLY A 66 2.03 -6.58 -14.99
CA GLY A 66 2.62 -7.39 -16.04
C GLY A 66 4.13 -7.47 -16.00
N VAL A 67 4.69 -8.20 -16.96
CA VAL A 67 6.13 -8.37 -17.11
C VAL A 67 6.75 -7.11 -17.75
N VAL A 68 7.75 -6.54 -17.09
CA VAL A 68 8.49 -5.36 -17.55
C VAL A 68 9.98 -5.68 -17.60
N GLY A 69 10.61 -5.38 -18.72
CA GLY A 69 12.05 -5.58 -18.95
C GLY A 69 12.35 -6.31 -20.26
N ALA A 70 13.60 -6.70 -20.44
CA ALA A 70 14.06 -7.46 -21.60
C ALA A 70 13.72 -8.95 -21.46
N VAL A 71 13.73 -9.69 -22.57
CA VAL A 71 13.48 -11.14 -22.58
C VAL A 71 14.43 -11.87 -21.60
N SER A 72 15.70 -11.48 -21.55
CA SER A 72 16.71 -12.06 -20.65
C SER A 72 16.70 -11.51 -19.22
N ARG A 73 16.02 -10.37 -18.97
CA ARG A 73 15.96 -9.72 -17.65
C ARG A 73 14.69 -8.90 -17.53
N HIS A 74 13.67 -9.49 -16.92
CA HIS A 74 12.38 -8.85 -16.67
C HIS A 74 11.88 -9.19 -15.26
N GLU A 75 11.00 -8.35 -14.76
CA GLU A 75 10.31 -8.54 -13.48
C GLU A 75 8.80 -8.36 -13.66
N TYR A 76 8.02 -8.97 -12.75
CA TYR A 76 6.61 -8.65 -12.65
C TYR A 76 6.44 -7.31 -11.92
N ALA A 77 5.90 -6.32 -12.62
CA ALA A 77 5.72 -4.98 -12.11
C ALA A 77 4.24 -4.65 -11.92
N VAL A 78 3.98 -3.81 -10.92
CA VAL A 78 2.70 -3.14 -10.70
C VAL A 78 2.98 -1.64 -10.76
N LEU A 79 2.45 -0.96 -11.77
CA LEU A 79 2.78 0.42 -12.11
C LEU A 79 1.51 1.26 -12.26
N GLY A 80 1.47 2.44 -11.66
CA GLY A 80 0.36 3.36 -11.84
C GLY A 80 0.35 4.53 -10.87
N PRO A 81 -0.55 5.51 -11.08
CA PRO A 81 -0.71 6.66 -10.19
C PRO A 81 -0.99 6.26 -8.73
N SER A 82 -1.78 5.21 -8.51
CA SER A 82 -2.09 4.65 -7.19
C SER A 82 -0.82 4.17 -6.47
N VAL A 83 0.03 3.38 -7.13
CA VAL A 83 1.30 2.89 -6.57
C VAL A 83 2.22 4.04 -6.19
N ASN A 84 2.31 5.06 -7.05
CA ASN A 84 3.13 6.25 -6.77
C ASN A 84 2.58 7.06 -5.58
N LEU A 85 1.26 7.21 -5.49
CA LEU A 85 0.62 7.89 -4.37
C LEU A 85 0.83 7.12 -3.06
N ALA A 86 0.73 5.78 -3.06
CA ALA A 86 1.01 4.96 -1.88
C ALA A 86 2.42 5.20 -1.33
N ALA A 87 3.42 5.21 -2.21
CA ALA A 87 4.81 5.51 -1.82
C ALA A 87 4.96 6.93 -1.24
N ARG A 88 4.25 7.92 -1.79
CA ARG A 88 4.27 9.30 -1.29
C ARG A 88 3.57 9.45 0.06
N LEU A 89 2.45 8.75 0.26
CA LEU A 89 1.74 8.73 1.54
C LEU A 89 2.61 8.06 2.62
N MET A 90 3.29 6.97 2.29
CA MET A 90 4.26 6.31 3.18
C MET A 90 5.40 7.25 3.59
N ALA A 91 5.96 7.98 2.62
CA ALA A 91 7.09 8.90 2.83
C ALA A 91 6.68 10.29 3.37
N ASN A 92 5.39 10.53 3.63
CA ASN A 92 4.92 11.83 4.11
C ASN A 92 5.46 12.09 5.53
N PRO A 93 6.07 13.26 5.81
CA PRO A 93 6.60 13.58 7.13
C PRO A 93 5.53 13.62 8.24
N TYR A 94 4.26 13.84 7.87
CA TYR A 94 3.11 13.84 8.78
C TYR A 94 2.42 12.47 8.88
N ASN A 95 2.99 11.42 8.28
CA ASN A 95 2.49 10.05 8.45
C ASN A 95 2.90 9.51 9.83
N ASP A 96 1.93 9.44 10.74
CA ASP A 96 2.06 8.92 12.11
C ASP A 96 1.76 7.42 12.22
N GLY A 97 1.59 6.71 11.09
CA GLY A 97 1.48 5.26 11.05
C GLY A 97 0.85 4.77 9.76
N VAL A 98 -0.38 5.20 9.46
CA VAL A 98 -1.10 4.79 8.25
C VAL A 98 -1.83 5.97 7.62
N LEU A 99 -1.46 6.32 6.40
CA LEU A 99 -2.19 7.25 5.55
C LEU A 99 -2.87 6.52 4.41
N VAL A 100 -4.09 6.95 4.06
CA VAL A 100 -4.88 6.35 2.99
C VAL A 100 -5.43 7.40 2.03
N ASP A 101 -5.73 7.00 0.80
CA ASP A 101 -6.48 7.83 -0.14
C ASP A 101 -8.01 7.70 0.03
N ASP A 102 -8.74 8.54 -0.71
CA ASP A 102 -10.21 8.50 -0.74
C ASP A 102 -10.77 7.20 -1.30
N GLY A 103 -10.04 6.53 -2.19
CA GLY A 103 -10.44 5.24 -2.74
C GLY A 103 -10.53 4.17 -1.65
N ILE A 104 -9.53 4.09 -0.76
CA ILE A 104 -9.56 3.19 0.39
C ILE A 104 -10.73 3.53 1.33
N ARG A 105 -10.95 4.81 1.63
CA ARG A 105 -12.07 5.27 2.47
C ARG A 105 -13.43 4.92 1.87
N ALA A 106 -13.60 5.03 0.56
CA ALA A 106 -14.86 4.68 -0.11
C ALA A 106 -15.17 3.18 -0.06
N HIS A 107 -14.13 2.33 0.05
CA HIS A 107 -14.27 0.86 0.03
C HIS A 107 -14.02 0.21 1.40
N SER A 108 -13.96 1.00 2.48
CA SER A 108 -13.62 0.52 3.82
C SER A 108 -14.81 0.06 4.67
N GLY A 109 -16.04 0.21 4.17
CA GLY A 109 -17.26 0.00 4.97
C GLY A 109 -17.38 1.02 6.10
N GLU A 110 -17.90 0.61 7.25
CA GLU A 110 -18.16 1.47 8.43
C GLU A 110 -16.92 1.84 9.27
N ARG A 111 -15.71 1.73 8.70
CA ARG A 111 -14.49 2.06 9.44
C ARG A 111 -14.33 3.57 9.58
N GLU A 112 -13.88 4.00 10.75
CA GLU A 112 -13.59 5.41 11.02
C GLU A 112 -12.23 5.84 10.46
N PHE A 113 -12.19 7.06 9.94
CA PHE A 113 -10.97 7.70 9.44
C PHE A 113 -10.91 9.13 9.96
N ARG A 114 -9.70 9.57 10.34
CA ARG A 114 -9.42 10.97 10.63
C ARG A 114 -9.08 11.67 9.31
N ALA A 115 -9.94 12.58 8.87
CA ALA A 115 -9.64 13.43 7.71
C ALA A 115 -8.43 14.32 8.01
N LEU A 116 -7.51 14.40 7.07
CA LEU A 116 -6.34 15.28 7.12
C LEU A 116 -6.51 16.41 6.10
N PRO A 117 -5.87 17.57 6.31
CA PRO A 117 -5.80 18.60 5.29
C PRO A 117 -5.30 18.02 3.96
N PRO A 118 -5.79 18.51 2.81
CA PRO A 118 -5.29 18.08 1.52
C PRO A 118 -3.78 18.25 1.42
N ILE A 119 -3.08 17.23 0.94
CA ILE A 119 -1.64 17.26 0.74
C ILE A 119 -1.37 17.32 -0.77
N THR A 120 -0.60 18.31 -1.21
CA THR A 120 -0.13 18.35 -2.60
C THR A 120 0.96 17.29 -2.81
N ALA A 121 0.59 16.16 -3.41
CA ALA A 121 1.54 15.18 -3.88
C ALA A 121 2.06 15.58 -5.26
N LYS A 122 3.37 15.79 -5.43
CA LYS A 122 3.98 16.15 -6.73
C LYS A 122 3.70 15.06 -7.78
N GLY A 123 2.91 15.35 -8.82
CA GLY A 123 2.62 14.46 -9.94
C GLY A 123 1.93 15.23 -11.04
#